data_AF-A0A8J7ECV8-F1
#
_entry.id   AF-A0A8J7ECV8-F1
#
_cell.length_a   1.000
_cell.length_b   1.000
_cell.length_c   1.000
_cell.angle_alpha   90.00
_cell.angle_beta   90.00
_cell.angle_gamma   90.00
#
_symmetry.space_group_name_H-M   'P 1'
#
loop_
_entity.id
_entity.type
_entity.pdbx_description
1 polymer ?
#
loop_
_entity_poly.entity_id
_entity_poly.type
_entity_poly.pdbx_seq_one_letter_code
_entity_poly.pdbx_strand_id
1 'polypeptide(L)'
;MVTSPSSSLAQAVPVDRICYNDQGLVPAIVQDHLDGTVLMMAWMNAAALQKTLSTGETWFWSRSRQEFWHKGATSGHIQRVKAMRYDCDSDALLVTVDQLGDIACHTGERSCFHQIEGAKIAPPADTLSQVYGVICDRRDHPHPDSYTCQLLAGGDNKILKKIGEEAAEVVMACKDDHADAIAGEAADLMYHTLVALAHHGVDIKDVYRKLQERRR
;
A
#
# COMPACT_ATOMS: atom_id res chain seq x y z
N MET A 1 -28.09 9.94 7.00
CA MET A 1 -27.53 10.72 5.88
C MET A 1 -26.31 11.45 6.39
N VAL A 2 -25.14 10.82 6.32
CA VAL A 2 -23.86 11.48 6.60
C VAL A 2 -23.26 11.78 5.24
N THR A 3 -23.21 13.05 4.90
CA THR A 3 -22.60 13.55 3.67
C THR A 3 -21.09 13.30 3.75
N SER A 4 -20.59 12.37 2.95
CA SER A 4 -19.15 12.21 2.70
C SER A 4 -18.64 13.50 2.06
N PRO A 5 -17.71 14.25 2.70
CA PRO A 5 -17.10 15.37 2.02
C PRO A 5 -16.16 14.78 0.98
N SER A 6 -16.53 14.83 -0.30
CA SER A 6 -15.53 14.81 -1.36
C SER A 6 -14.78 16.14 -1.26
N SER A 7 -13.87 16.26 -0.29
CA SER A 7 -12.94 17.38 -0.27
C SER A 7 -12.12 17.27 -1.54
N SER A 8 -12.36 18.16 -2.49
CA SER A 8 -11.52 18.27 -3.67
C SER A 8 -10.06 18.33 -3.20
N LEU A 9 -9.18 17.53 -3.80
CA LEU A 9 -7.73 17.57 -3.51
C LEU A 9 -7.19 19.01 -3.51
N ALA A 10 -7.77 19.88 -4.35
CA ALA A 10 -7.50 21.32 -4.41
C ALA A 10 -7.57 22.08 -3.08
N GLN A 11 -8.28 21.57 -2.06
CA GLN A 11 -8.41 22.19 -0.74
C GLN A 11 -7.69 21.41 0.37
N ALA A 12 -7.04 20.29 0.04
CA ALA A 12 -6.44 19.41 1.04
C ALA A 12 -5.20 20.03 1.71
N VAL A 13 -4.43 20.83 0.97
CA VAL A 13 -3.19 21.46 1.45
C VAL A 13 -3.19 22.94 1.06
N PRO A 14 -3.16 23.88 2.03
CA PRO A 14 -3.02 25.31 1.76
C PRO A 14 -1.56 25.62 1.37
N VAL A 15 -1.31 25.82 0.08
CA VAL A 15 0.05 26.00 -0.49
C VAL A 15 0.81 27.16 0.16
N ASP A 16 0.11 28.22 0.56
CA ASP A 16 0.66 29.42 1.20
C ASP A 16 1.11 29.21 2.65
N ARG A 17 0.69 28.12 3.30
CA ARG A 17 1.05 27.82 4.70
C ARG A 17 2.17 26.78 4.83
N ILE A 18 2.65 26.23 3.72
CA ILE A 18 3.74 25.25 3.74
C ILE A 18 5.07 25.96 3.99
N CYS A 19 5.84 25.41 4.92
CA CYS A 19 7.18 25.84 5.27
C CYS A 19 8.17 25.24 4.27
N TYR A 20 8.50 26.02 3.24
CA TYR A 20 9.57 25.68 2.30
C TYR A 20 10.94 26.00 2.90
N ASN A 21 11.93 25.16 2.62
CA ASN A 21 13.32 25.43 3.00
C ASN A 21 13.92 26.62 2.21
N ASP A 22 15.18 26.96 2.49
CA ASP A 22 15.89 28.08 1.84
C ASP A 22 15.98 27.99 0.30
N GLN A 23 15.75 26.80 -0.27
CA GLN A 23 15.72 26.58 -1.72
C GLN A 23 14.30 26.68 -2.31
N GLY A 24 13.30 27.01 -1.49
CA GLY A 24 11.88 27.04 -1.88
C GLY A 24 11.28 25.64 -2.06
N LEU A 25 11.81 24.63 -1.34
CA LEU A 25 11.40 23.23 -1.49
C LEU A 25 10.85 22.63 -0.20
N VAL A 26 9.90 21.71 -0.35
CA VAL A 26 9.34 20.88 0.72
C VAL A 26 9.51 19.39 0.34
N PRO A 27 9.92 18.50 1.26
CA PRO A 27 9.94 17.07 1.04
C PRO A 27 8.50 16.53 0.92
N ALA A 28 8.27 15.70 -0.08
CA ALA A 28 7.02 14.97 -0.28
C ALA A 28 7.29 13.47 -0.22
N ILE A 29 6.78 12.83 0.84
CA ILE A 29 6.81 11.39 1.04
C ILE A 29 5.59 10.81 0.32
N VAL A 30 5.85 9.90 -0.61
CA VAL A 30 4.82 9.23 -1.40
C VAL A 30 4.56 7.85 -0.82
N GLN A 31 3.30 7.56 -0.50
CA GLN A 31 2.86 6.31 0.10
C GLN A 31 1.74 5.68 -0.73
N ASP A 32 1.80 4.37 -0.96
CA ASP A 32 0.72 3.62 -1.62
C ASP A 32 -0.52 3.59 -0.72
N HIS A 33 -1.68 3.90 -1.29
CA HIS A 33 -2.93 3.96 -0.55
C HIS A 33 -3.51 2.60 -0.19
N LEU A 34 -3.10 1.52 -0.87
CA LEU A 34 -3.64 0.18 -0.66
C LEU A 34 -3.02 -0.47 0.57
N ASP A 35 -1.70 -0.47 0.64
CA ASP A 35 -0.93 -1.27 1.61
C ASP A 35 -0.01 -0.43 2.51
N GLY A 36 0.02 0.90 2.31
CA GLY A 36 0.82 1.81 3.11
C GLY A 36 2.33 1.77 2.81
N THR A 37 2.78 1.07 1.77
CA THR A 37 4.19 1.04 1.38
C THR A 37 4.69 2.44 1.07
N VAL A 38 5.80 2.87 1.67
CA VAL A 38 6.49 4.10 1.26
C VAL A 38 7.17 3.87 -0.08
N LEU A 39 6.76 4.60 -1.11
CA LEU A 39 7.21 4.41 -2.49
C LEU A 39 8.44 5.25 -2.80
N MET A 40 8.46 6.52 -2.39
CA MET A 40 9.58 7.43 -2.65
C MET A 40 9.48 8.70 -1.81
N MET A 41 10.58 9.45 -1.76
CA MET A 41 10.58 10.85 -1.35
C MET A 41 11.10 11.69 -2.52
N ALA A 42 10.43 12.80 -2.80
CA ALA A 42 10.89 13.79 -3.77
C ALA A 42 10.56 15.20 -3.31
N TRP A 43 11.22 16.19 -3.90
CA TRP A 43 11.02 17.59 -3.56
C TRP A 43 9.87 18.20 -4.37
N MET A 44 9.08 19.05 -3.74
CA MET A 44 8.13 19.94 -4.41
C MET A 44 8.49 21.39 -4.11
N ASN A 45 8.38 22.27 -5.10
CA ASN A 45 8.22 23.70 -4.84
C ASN A 45 6.72 24.06 -4.80
N ALA A 46 6.38 25.31 -4.48
CA ALA A 46 4.99 25.75 -4.41
C ALA A 46 4.20 25.49 -5.70
N ALA A 47 4.82 25.69 -6.87
CA ALA A 47 4.17 25.44 -8.15
C ALA A 47 3.94 23.94 -8.43
N ALA A 48 4.86 23.06 -8.03
CA ALA A 48 4.72 21.61 -8.18
C ALA A 48 3.63 21.07 -7.27
N LEU A 49 3.55 21.59 -6.04
CA LEU A 49 2.46 21.31 -5.12
C LEU A 49 1.11 21.76 -5.71
N GLN A 50 1.01 23.01 -6.16
CA GLN A 50 -0.20 23.55 -6.77
C GLN A 50 -0.67 22.71 -7.97
N LYS A 51 0.28 22.27 -8.80
CA LYS A 51 -0.01 21.43 -9.96
C LYS A 51 -0.48 20.03 -9.56
N THR A 52 0.14 19.44 -8.53
CA THR A 52 -0.29 18.15 -7.97
C THR A 52 -1.75 18.22 -7.48
N LEU A 53 -2.08 19.29 -6.73
CA LEU A 53 -3.43 19.50 -6.21
C LEU A 53 -4.46 19.73 -7.32
N SER A 54 -4.08 20.36 -8.43
CA SER A 54 -4.98 20.66 -9.54
C SER A 54 -5.17 19.50 -10.53
N THR A 55 -4.12 18.72 -10.81
CA THR A 55 -4.20 17.59 -11.75
C THR A 55 -4.61 16.28 -11.08
N GLY A 56 -4.44 16.16 -9.76
CA GLY A 56 -4.64 14.89 -9.05
C GLY A 56 -3.59 13.84 -9.38
N GLU A 57 -2.43 14.25 -9.90
CA GLU A 57 -1.29 13.40 -10.24
C GLU A 57 -0.02 14.06 -9.69
N THR A 58 0.98 13.28 -9.28
CA THR A 58 2.15 13.87 -8.59
C THR A 58 3.10 14.61 -9.54
N TRP A 59 3.37 15.86 -9.21
CA TRP A 59 4.40 16.70 -9.84
C TRP A 59 5.48 17.06 -8.83
N PHE A 60 6.74 16.94 -9.26
CA PHE A 60 7.90 17.20 -8.43
C PHE A 60 8.81 18.27 -9.05
N TRP A 61 9.75 18.76 -8.24
CA TRP A 61 10.85 19.61 -8.65
C TRP A 61 12.17 18.84 -8.62
N SER A 62 12.83 18.71 -9.77
CA SER A 62 14.15 18.09 -9.84
C SER A 62 15.23 19.10 -9.46
N ARG A 63 15.91 18.89 -8.33
CA ARG A 63 17.01 19.77 -7.88
C ARG A 63 18.18 19.82 -8.86
N SER A 64 18.51 18.69 -9.48
CA SER A 64 19.65 18.58 -10.39
C SER A 64 19.37 19.16 -11.78
N ARG A 65 18.12 19.04 -12.25
CA ARG A 65 17.72 19.54 -13.58
C ARG A 65 17.07 20.92 -13.54
N GLN A 66 16.72 21.40 -12.35
CA GLN A 66 15.99 22.64 -12.13
C GLN A 66 14.72 22.75 -12.97
N GLU A 67 13.97 21.65 -13.06
CA GLU A 67 12.76 21.55 -13.88
C GLU A 67 11.61 20.84 -13.14
N PHE A 68 10.39 21.07 -13.65
CA PHE A 68 9.20 20.31 -13.26
C PHE A 68 9.28 18.89 -13.81
N TRP A 69 8.88 17.94 -12.99
CA TRP A 69 8.80 16.54 -13.39
C TRP A 69 7.43 15.96 -13.07
N HIS A 70 6.71 15.54 -14.11
CA HIS A 70 5.52 14.71 -13.97
C HIS A 70 5.92 13.25 -13.79
N LYS A 71 5.63 12.69 -12.61
CA LYS A 71 6.02 11.31 -12.30
C LYS A 71 5.31 10.33 -13.23
N GLY A 72 6.10 9.56 -13.97
CA GLY A 72 5.59 8.52 -14.87
C GLY A 72 5.18 9.02 -16.25
N ALA A 73 5.33 10.31 -16.58
CA ALA A 73 4.96 10.83 -17.91
C ALA A 73 5.67 10.11 -19.07
N THR A 74 6.90 9.66 -18.85
CA THR A 74 7.68 8.90 -19.85
C THR A 74 7.49 7.39 -19.72
N SER A 75 7.41 6.87 -18.49
CA SER A 75 7.39 5.42 -18.23
C SER A 75 5.99 4.81 -18.14
N GLY A 76 4.93 5.63 -18.05
CA GLY A 76 3.57 5.18 -17.76
C GLY A 76 3.29 4.86 -16.28
N HIS A 77 4.31 4.88 -15.41
CA HIS A 77 4.18 4.62 -13.97
C HIS A 77 3.68 5.85 -13.20
N ILE A 78 2.47 6.30 -13.56
CA ILE A 78 1.77 7.46 -13.01
C ILE A 78 1.37 7.22 -11.55
N GLN A 79 1.38 8.27 -10.74
CA GLN A 79 0.87 8.26 -9.36
C GLN A 79 -0.35 9.17 -9.27
N ARG A 80 -1.52 8.57 -9.07
CA ARG A 80 -2.78 9.30 -8.90
C ARG A 80 -3.00 9.60 -7.43
N VAL A 81 -3.15 10.87 -7.09
CA VAL A 81 -3.30 11.30 -5.71
C VAL A 81 -4.68 10.90 -5.18
N LYS A 82 -4.71 10.25 -4.01
CA LYS A 82 -5.94 9.90 -3.28
C LYS A 82 -6.15 10.80 -2.07
N ALA A 83 -5.07 11.19 -1.40
CA ALA A 83 -5.10 12.15 -0.30
C ALA A 83 -3.74 12.85 -0.17
N MET A 84 -3.75 14.05 0.40
CA MET A 84 -2.55 14.77 0.78
C MET A 84 -2.69 15.32 2.19
N ARG A 85 -1.59 15.28 2.95
CA ARG A 85 -1.46 15.84 4.29
C ARG A 85 -0.12 16.58 4.39
N TYR A 86 -0.05 17.48 5.35
CA TYR A 86 1.18 18.09 5.83
C TYR A 86 1.33 17.79 7.32
N ASP A 87 2.55 17.81 7.84
CA ASP A 87 2.83 17.54 9.24
C ASP A 87 2.56 18.74 10.17
N CYS A 88 2.91 18.61 11.45
CA CYS A 88 2.47 19.55 12.50
C CYS A 88 3.13 20.93 12.42
N ASP A 89 4.31 21.03 11.82
CA ASP A 89 5.06 22.25 11.53
C ASP A 89 5.04 22.63 10.04
N SER A 90 4.28 21.89 9.22
CA SER A 90 4.01 22.19 7.81
C SER A 90 5.25 22.17 6.92
N ASP A 91 6.30 21.45 7.31
CA ASP A 91 7.57 21.36 6.57
C ASP A 91 7.79 20.00 5.86
N ALA A 92 6.83 19.07 5.96
CA ALA A 92 6.79 17.88 5.13
C ALA A 92 5.38 17.55 4.63
N LEU A 93 5.32 16.91 3.45
CA LEU A 93 4.08 16.44 2.85
C LEU A 93 4.02 14.91 2.86
N LEU A 94 2.85 14.37 3.18
CA LEU A 94 2.49 12.97 2.93
C LEU A 94 1.49 12.93 1.76
N VAL A 95 1.92 12.34 0.65
CA VAL A 95 1.13 12.17 -0.56
C VAL A 95 0.72 10.70 -0.67
N THR A 96 -0.56 10.43 -0.38
CA THR A 96 -1.13 9.09 -0.53
C THR A 96 -1.61 8.90 -1.97
N VAL A 97 -1.05 7.90 -2.66
CA VAL A 97 -1.26 7.70 -4.11
C VAL A 97 -1.72 6.29 -4.45
N ASP A 98 -2.39 6.19 -5.58
CA ASP A 98 -2.59 4.97 -6.37
C ASP A 98 -1.52 4.93 -7.44
N GLN A 99 -0.53 4.07 -7.20
CA GLN A 99 0.56 3.82 -8.13
C GLN A 99 0.04 2.93 -9.25
N LEU A 100 0.05 3.46 -10.48
CA LEU A 100 -0.30 2.67 -11.65
C LEU A 100 0.84 1.70 -11.97
N GLY A 101 0.52 0.41 -11.99
CA GLY A 101 1.51 -0.67 -12.01
C GLY A 101 2.20 -0.83 -10.65
N ASP A 102 3.18 -1.72 -10.57
CA ASP A 102 3.87 -2.01 -9.30
C ASP A 102 5.24 -1.32 -9.17
N ILE A 103 5.56 -0.38 -10.07
CA ILE A 103 6.90 0.23 -10.18
C ILE A 103 6.81 1.72 -9.87
N ALA A 104 7.45 2.17 -8.78
CA ALA A 104 7.63 3.60 -8.53
C ALA A 104 9.05 4.07 -8.90
N CYS A 105 10.05 3.18 -8.80
CA CYS A 105 11.45 3.50 -9.01
C CYS A 105 11.86 3.37 -10.48
N HIS A 106 12.81 4.19 -10.93
CA HIS A 106 13.36 4.11 -12.28
C HIS A 106 14.21 2.84 -12.50
N THR A 107 14.59 2.13 -11.44
CA THR A 107 15.33 0.86 -11.48
C THR A 107 14.42 -0.35 -11.73
N GLY A 108 13.11 -0.14 -11.87
CA GLY A 108 12.12 -1.21 -12.03
C GLY A 108 11.54 -1.72 -10.71
N GLU A 109 11.96 -1.15 -9.58
CA GLU A 109 11.52 -1.59 -8.24
C GLU A 109 10.25 -0.86 -7.77
N ARG A 110 9.50 -1.50 -6.87
CA ARG A 110 8.28 -0.95 -6.28
C ARG A 110 8.49 0.34 -5.51
N SER A 111 9.56 0.41 -4.75
CA SER A 111 9.93 1.58 -3.94
C SER A 111 11.35 2.01 -4.27
N CYS A 112 11.64 3.30 -4.16
CA CYS A 112 13.03 3.80 -4.15
C CYS A 112 13.80 3.28 -2.93
N PHE A 113 13.12 2.96 -1.83
CA PHE A 113 13.71 2.48 -0.58
C PHE A 113 13.87 0.96 -0.57
N HIS A 114 14.40 0.40 -1.67
CA HIS A 114 14.46 -1.04 -1.86
C HIS A 114 15.78 -1.70 -1.43
N GLN A 115 16.79 -0.94 -1.02
CA GLN A 115 18.13 -1.48 -0.72
C GLN A 115 18.27 -1.77 0.78
N ILE A 116 18.50 -3.04 1.13
CA ILE A 116 18.79 -3.47 2.49
C ILE A 116 19.81 -4.60 2.47
N GLU A 117 20.96 -4.44 3.13
CA GLU A 117 22.00 -5.48 3.27
C GLU A 117 22.43 -6.17 1.96
N GLY A 118 22.45 -5.42 0.84
CA GLY A 118 22.80 -5.95 -0.48
C GLY A 118 21.66 -6.67 -1.22
N ALA A 119 20.49 -6.80 -0.60
CA ALA A 119 19.26 -7.31 -1.22
C ALA A 119 18.36 -6.17 -1.74
N LYS A 120 17.47 -6.52 -2.67
CA LYS A 120 16.41 -5.64 -3.17
C LYS A 120 15.06 -6.06 -2.60
N ILE A 121 14.60 -5.36 -1.58
CA ILE A 121 13.36 -5.66 -0.86
C ILE A 121 12.65 -4.34 -0.61
N ALA A 122 11.39 -4.21 -1.03
CA ALA A 122 10.57 -3.04 -0.75
C ALA A 122 10.40 -2.84 0.77
N PRO A 123 10.19 -1.59 1.25
CA PRO A 123 9.93 -1.37 2.66
C PRO A 123 8.64 -2.09 3.09
N PRO A 124 8.48 -2.38 4.39
CA PRO A 124 7.31 -3.08 4.90
C PRO A 124 5.99 -2.40 4.49
N ALA A 125 5.08 -3.20 3.96
CA ALA A 125 3.66 -2.85 3.77
C ALA A 125 2.87 -3.13 5.06
N ASP A 126 1.54 -3.10 5.01
CA ASP A 126 0.70 -3.60 6.10
C ASP A 126 0.96 -5.10 6.41
N THR A 127 0.51 -5.54 7.59
CA THR A 127 0.76 -6.90 8.10
C THR A 127 0.25 -8.00 7.16
N LEU A 128 -0.95 -7.85 6.59
CA LEU A 128 -1.53 -8.88 5.72
C LEU A 128 -0.77 -8.96 4.40
N SER A 129 -0.34 -7.82 3.84
CA SER A 129 0.53 -7.78 2.66
C SER A 129 1.87 -8.47 2.90
N GLN A 130 2.47 -8.28 4.09
CA GLN A 130 3.72 -8.95 4.46
C GLN A 130 3.53 -10.47 4.61
N VAL A 131 2.47 -10.90 5.30
CA VAL A 131 2.12 -12.33 5.42
C VAL A 131 1.87 -12.95 4.05
N TYR A 132 1.15 -12.26 3.17
CA TYR A 132 0.92 -12.71 1.79
C TYR A 132 2.23 -12.84 0.98
N GLY A 133 3.18 -11.91 1.17
CA GLY A 133 4.51 -12.01 0.58
C GLY A 133 5.27 -13.27 0.99
N VAL A 134 5.24 -13.62 2.29
CA VAL A 134 5.83 -14.88 2.79
C VAL A 134 5.12 -16.10 2.21
N ILE A 135 3.80 -16.08 2.10
CA ILE A 135 3.03 -17.18 1.49
C ILE A 135 3.41 -17.36 0.02
N CYS A 136 3.52 -16.28 -0.75
CA CYS A 136 3.97 -16.32 -2.14
C CYS A 136 5.40 -16.87 -2.25
N ASP A 137 6.32 -16.43 -1.39
CA ASP A 137 7.68 -16.97 -1.34
C ASP A 137 7.68 -18.48 -1.06
N ARG A 138 6.85 -18.98 -0.13
CA ARG A 138 6.71 -20.42 0.13
C ARG A 138 6.06 -21.20 -1.01
N ARG A 139 5.29 -20.55 -1.87
CA ARG A 139 4.75 -21.15 -3.10
C ARG A 139 5.84 -21.27 -4.16
N ASP A 140 6.62 -20.22 -4.35
CA ASP A 140 7.60 -20.10 -5.43
C ASP A 140 8.95 -20.76 -5.08
N HIS A 141 9.28 -20.81 -3.79
CA HIS A 141 10.46 -21.44 -3.20
C HIS A 141 10.07 -22.40 -2.06
N PRO A 142 9.54 -23.60 -2.38
CA PRO A 142 8.97 -24.49 -1.38
C PRO A 142 10.00 -25.01 -0.36
N HIS A 143 9.62 -25.00 0.91
CA HIS A 143 10.37 -25.62 2.01
C HIS A 143 9.53 -26.77 2.60
N PRO A 144 10.00 -28.03 2.60
CA PRO A 144 9.18 -29.20 2.97
C PRO A 144 8.54 -29.12 4.37
N ASP A 145 9.28 -28.56 5.33
CA ASP A 145 8.82 -28.43 6.73
C ASP A 145 7.84 -27.27 6.97
N SER A 146 7.51 -26.51 5.93
CA SER A 146 6.59 -25.38 6.03
C SER A 146 5.13 -25.84 6.07
N TYR A 147 4.38 -25.39 7.08
CA TYR A 147 2.92 -25.56 7.11
C TYR A 147 2.26 -25.02 5.84
N THR A 148 2.67 -23.83 5.36
CA THR A 148 2.16 -23.23 4.12
C THR A 148 2.40 -24.12 2.90
N CYS A 149 3.59 -24.70 2.77
CA CYS A 149 3.91 -25.58 1.63
C CYS A 149 3.06 -26.86 1.68
N GLN A 150 2.79 -27.39 2.88
CA GLN A 150 1.90 -28.55 3.03
C GLN A 150 0.44 -28.24 2.70
N LEU A 151 -0.03 -27.01 2.94
CA LEU A 151 -1.36 -26.56 2.51
C LEU A 151 -1.41 -26.46 0.98
N LEU A 152 -0.45 -25.74 0.39
CA LEU A 152 -0.36 -25.53 -1.06
C LEU A 152 -0.24 -26.85 -1.84
N ALA A 153 0.58 -27.79 -1.36
CA ALA A 153 0.71 -29.12 -1.95
C ALA A 153 -0.58 -29.97 -1.83
N GLY A 154 -1.43 -29.68 -0.83
CA GLY A 154 -2.72 -30.33 -0.66
C GLY A 154 -3.84 -29.77 -1.55
N GLY A 155 -3.59 -28.65 -2.24
CA GLY A 155 -4.52 -27.98 -3.15
C GLY A 155 -5.84 -27.54 -2.49
N ASP A 156 -6.84 -27.27 -3.33
CA ASP A 156 -8.14 -26.74 -2.95
C ASP A 156 -8.78 -27.49 -1.78
N ASN A 157 -8.80 -28.83 -1.81
CA ASN A 157 -9.47 -29.61 -0.77
C ASN A 157 -8.90 -29.35 0.63
N LYS A 158 -7.58 -29.20 0.75
CA LYS A 158 -6.94 -28.95 2.05
C LYS A 158 -7.07 -27.49 2.47
N ILE A 159 -6.91 -26.56 1.52
CA ILE A 159 -6.95 -25.12 1.77
C ILE A 159 -8.38 -24.67 2.11
N LEU A 160 -9.35 -25.01 1.26
CA LEU A 160 -10.74 -24.56 1.42
C LEU A 160 -11.41 -25.22 2.63
N LYS A 161 -11.02 -26.44 2.98
CA LYS A 161 -11.45 -27.07 4.24
C LYS A 161 -11.05 -26.22 5.45
N LYS A 162 -9.80 -25.76 5.51
CA LYS A 162 -9.34 -24.89 6.60
C LYS A 162 -10.15 -23.60 6.67
N ILE A 163 -10.40 -22.93 5.53
CA ILE A 163 -11.25 -21.72 5.51
C ILE A 163 -12.63 -22.00 6.14
N GLY A 164 -13.24 -23.14 5.82
CA GLY A 164 -14.53 -23.52 6.41
C GLY A 164 -14.47 -23.78 7.92
N GLU A 165 -13.41 -24.42 8.41
CA GLU A 165 -13.16 -24.66 9.84
C GLU A 165 -13.00 -23.34 10.59
N GLU A 166 -12.05 -22.49 10.16
CA GLU A 166 -11.76 -21.22 10.83
C GLU A 166 -12.97 -20.27 10.81
N ALA A 167 -13.76 -20.28 9.73
CA ALA A 167 -14.97 -19.47 9.66
C ALA A 167 -16.01 -19.90 10.71
N ALA A 168 -16.14 -21.21 10.98
CA ALA A 168 -17.01 -21.69 12.04
C ALA A 168 -16.44 -21.36 13.41
N GLU A 169 -15.13 -21.44 13.60
CA GLU A 169 -14.45 -21.12 14.84
C GLU A 169 -14.58 -19.63 15.20
N VAL A 170 -14.44 -18.71 14.23
CA VAL A 170 -14.74 -17.28 14.42
C VAL A 170 -16.16 -17.06 14.92
N VAL A 171 -17.15 -17.73 14.31
CA VAL A 171 -18.56 -17.62 14.72
C VAL A 171 -18.74 -18.08 16.17
N MET A 172 -18.12 -19.20 16.54
CA MET A 172 -18.20 -19.74 17.89
C MET A 172 -17.49 -18.84 18.91
N ALA A 173 -16.29 -18.36 18.61
CA ALA A 173 -15.55 -17.44 19.46
C ALA A 173 -16.33 -16.13 19.71
N CYS A 174 -17.00 -15.59 18.68
CA CYS A 174 -17.86 -14.42 18.81
C CYS A 174 -19.09 -14.70 19.69
N LYS A 175 -19.73 -15.86 19.49
CA LYS A 175 -20.89 -16.28 20.27
C LYS A 175 -20.54 -16.47 21.76
N ASP A 176 -19.33 -16.93 22.04
CA ASP A 176 -18.84 -17.15 23.41
C ASP A 176 -18.16 -15.90 24.02
N ASP A 177 -18.15 -14.76 23.31
CA ASP A 177 -17.67 -13.42 23.74
C ASP A 177 -16.23 -13.41 24.31
N HIS A 178 -15.35 -14.23 23.73
CA HIS A 178 -13.96 -14.35 24.16
C HIS A 178 -13.01 -13.60 23.21
N ALA A 179 -12.66 -12.35 23.56
CA ALA A 179 -11.90 -11.44 22.70
C ALA A 179 -10.59 -12.01 22.13
N ASP A 180 -9.84 -12.77 22.93
CA ASP A 180 -8.56 -13.36 22.50
C ASP A 180 -8.77 -14.48 21.47
N ALA A 181 -9.76 -15.36 21.69
CA ALA A 181 -10.13 -16.36 20.69
C ALA A 181 -10.67 -15.70 19.43
N ILE A 182 -11.51 -14.67 19.53
CA ILE A 182 -12.01 -13.96 18.34
C ILE A 182 -10.85 -13.43 17.49
N ALA A 183 -9.84 -12.84 18.12
CA ALA A 183 -8.65 -12.36 17.42
C ALA A 183 -7.84 -13.51 16.78
N GLY A 184 -7.65 -14.62 17.50
CA GLY A 184 -6.97 -15.82 17.02
C GLY A 184 -7.64 -16.44 15.79
N GLU A 185 -8.92 -16.82 15.92
CA GLU A 185 -9.66 -17.46 14.83
C GLU A 185 -9.81 -16.54 13.62
N ALA A 186 -9.95 -15.22 13.84
CA ALA A 186 -10.00 -14.26 12.75
C ALA A 186 -8.65 -14.17 12.01
N ALA A 187 -7.53 -14.24 12.75
CA ALA A 187 -6.20 -14.26 12.16
C ALA A 187 -5.99 -15.54 11.32
N ASP A 188 -6.41 -16.70 11.81
CA ASP A 188 -6.32 -17.97 11.09
C ASP A 188 -7.20 -17.98 9.85
N LEU A 189 -8.44 -17.48 9.94
CA LEU A 189 -9.31 -17.31 8.78
C LEU A 189 -8.68 -16.38 7.73
N MET A 190 -8.09 -15.26 8.14
CA MET A 190 -7.39 -14.35 7.22
C MET A 190 -6.19 -15.05 6.58
N TYR A 191 -5.35 -15.72 7.37
CA TYR A 191 -4.18 -16.46 6.88
C TYR A 191 -4.57 -17.52 5.85
N HIS A 192 -5.56 -18.36 6.15
CA HIS A 192 -6.02 -19.39 5.22
C HIS A 192 -6.66 -18.84 3.96
N THR A 193 -7.34 -17.69 4.06
CA THR A 193 -7.81 -16.95 2.89
C THR A 193 -6.64 -16.47 2.04
N LEU A 194 -5.58 -15.91 2.63
CA LEU A 194 -4.38 -15.50 1.89
C LEU A 194 -3.68 -16.67 1.18
N VAL A 195 -3.65 -17.86 1.80
CA VAL A 195 -3.12 -19.08 1.17
C VAL A 195 -3.95 -19.46 -0.06
N ALA A 196 -5.28 -19.38 0.00
CA ALA A 196 -6.14 -19.63 -1.15
C ALA A 196 -5.91 -18.61 -2.28
N LEU A 197 -5.77 -17.32 -1.95
CA LEU A 197 -5.45 -16.29 -2.94
C LEU A 197 -4.13 -16.60 -3.67
N ALA A 198 -3.08 -16.95 -2.91
CA ALA A 198 -1.78 -17.29 -3.48
C ALA A 198 -1.84 -18.56 -4.34
N HIS A 199 -2.63 -19.56 -3.93
CA HIS A 199 -2.88 -20.78 -4.69
C HIS A 199 -3.57 -20.51 -6.04
N HIS A 200 -4.54 -19.59 -6.06
CA HIS A 200 -5.28 -19.21 -7.27
C HIS A 200 -4.64 -18.06 -8.06
N GLY A 201 -3.47 -17.57 -7.66
CA GLY A 201 -2.77 -16.47 -8.33
C GLY A 201 -3.50 -15.12 -8.25
N VAL A 202 -4.31 -14.90 -7.21
CA VAL A 202 -5.01 -13.63 -6.97
C VAL A 202 -4.17 -12.76 -6.03
N ASP A 203 -3.79 -11.56 -6.45
CA ASP A 203 -2.99 -10.66 -5.62
C ASP A 203 -3.82 -10.06 -4.47
N ILE A 204 -3.23 -9.94 -3.27
CA ILE A 204 -3.91 -9.32 -2.12
C ILE A 204 -4.36 -7.87 -2.40
N LYS A 205 -3.65 -7.13 -3.26
CA LYS A 205 -4.02 -5.78 -3.66
C LYS A 205 -5.36 -5.77 -4.43
N ASP A 206 -5.72 -6.86 -5.12
CA ASP A 206 -7.05 -6.97 -5.74
C ASP A 206 -8.16 -7.05 -4.68
N VAL A 207 -7.91 -7.77 -3.58
CA VAL A 207 -8.83 -7.79 -2.43
C VAL A 207 -8.94 -6.41 -1.81
N TYR A 208 -7.83 -5.68 -1.63
CA TYR A 208 -7.86 -4.32 -1.10
C TYR A 208 -8.63 -3.36 -1.99
N ARG A 209 -8.47 -3.42 -3.31
CA ARG A 209 -9.28 -2.64 -4.25
C ARG A 209 -10.77 -2.93 -4.05
N LYS A 210 -11.15 -4.21 -3.93
CA LYS A 210 -12.53 -4.63 -3.66
C LYS A 210 -13.05 -4.15 -2.30
N LEU A 211 -12.22 -4.10 -1.27
CA LEU A 211 -12.60 -3.54 0.04
C LEU A 211 -12.75 -2.01 -0.04
N GLN A 212 -11.87 -1.31 -0.75
CA GLN A 212 -11.97 0.14 -0.96
C GLN A 212 -13.26 0.53 -1.72
N GLU A 213 -13.69 -0.28 -2.69
CA GLU A 213 -14.97 -0.09 -3.38
C GLU A 213 -16.18 -0.07 -2.41
N ARG A 214 -16.07 -0.75 -1.25
CA ARG A 214 -17.14 -0.86 -0.23
C ARG A 214 -17.13 0.27 0.80
N ARG A 215 -16.05 1.06 0.90
CA ARG A 215 -15.88 2.14 1.90
C ARG A 215 -16.69 3.41 1.57
N ARG A 216 -17.75 3.31 0.77
CA ARG A 216 -18.53 4.45 0.26
C ARG A 216 -19.52 4.97 1.30
#